data_AF-A0A7Y9NR62-F1
#
_entry.id   AF-A0A7Y9NR62-F1
#
_cell.length_a   1.000
_cell.length_b   1.000
_cell.length_c   1.000
_cell.angle_alpha   90.00
_cell.angle_beta   90.00
_cell.angle_gamma   90.00
#
_symmetry.space_group_name_H-M   'P 1'
#
loop_
_entity.id
_entity.type
_entity.pdbx_description
1 polymer ?
#
loop_
_entity_poly.entity_id
_entity_poly.type
_entity_poly.pdbx_seq_one_letter_code
_entity_poly.pdbx_strand_id
1 'polypeptide(L)'
;MIHPGLEALKGHWDKEEYAAGYRARLTAIPDFEGAHLCWRVGWEDADTEMLELARHNQAIAEGREDGYSDTWGLLFDAGGDARVNGIPFAQERTAPWKEGRIETDINLGVHGLEEQ
;
A
#
# COMPACT_ATOMS: atom_id res chain seq x y z
N MET A 1 2.48 3.63 -10.54
CA MET A 1 2.97 2.46 -11.32
C MET A 1 2.62 1.23 -10.49
N ILE A 2 1.81 0.32 -11.04
CA ILE A 2 1.32 -0.89 -10.33
C ILE A 2 2.52 -1.66 -9.79
N HIS A 3 2.46 -2.10 -8.52
CA HIS A 3 3.45 -3.04 -7.98
C HIS A 3 3.45 -4.28 -8.91
N PRO A 4 4.54 -4.62 -9.62
CA PRO A 4 4.51 -5.64 -10.68
C PRO A 4 4.02 -7.02 -10.18
N GLY A 5 4.08 -7.26 -8.87
CA GLY A 5 3.47 -8.42 -8.22
C GLY A 5 1.93 -8.50 -8.33
N LEU A 6 1.21 -7.38 -8.38
CA LEU A 6 -0.26 -7.35 -8.52
C LEU A 6 -0.72 -7.82 -9.90
N GLU A 7 -0.01 -7.47 -10.97
CA GLU A 7 -0.31 -7.99 -12.31
C GLU A 7 -0.02 -9.49 -12.43
N ALA A 8 1.04 -9.98 -11.76
CA ALA A 8 1.42 -11.39 -11.75
C ALA A 8 0.42 -12.28 -10.99
N LEU A 9 -0.46 -11.70 -10.17
CA LEU A 9 -1.41 -12.41 -9.31
C LEU A 9 -2.85 -12.47 -9.85
N LYS A 10 -3.10 -12.08 -11.11
CA LYS A 10 -4.43 -12.20 -11.73
C LYS A 10 -4.95 -13.64 -11.68
N GLY A 11 -5.89 -13.90 -10.74
CA GLY A 11 -6.51 -15.21 -10.50
C GLY A 11 -6.03 -15.96 -9.24
N HIS A 12 -4.97 -15.49 -8.57
CA HIS A 12 -4.36 -16.12 -7.40
C HIS A 12 -4.09 -15.15 -6.24
N TRP A 13 -4.75 -13.99 -6.24
CA TRP A 13 -4.65 -13.01 -5.16
C TRP A 13 -5.26 -13.53 -3.86
N ASP A 14 -4.46 -13.58 -2.80
CA ASP A 14 -4.89 -13.89 -1.44
C ASP A 14 -4.63 -12.70 -0.52
N LYS A 15 -5.73 -12.04 -0.12
CA LYS A 15 -5.72 -10.88 0.77
C LYS A 15 -5.25 -11.20 2.19
N GLU A 16 -5.46 -12.43 2.66
CA GLU A 16 -5.07 -12.85 4.01
C GLU A 16 -3.56 -13.07 4.07
N GLU A 17 -3.01 -13.70 3.03
CA GLU A 17 -1.55 -13.85 2.87
C GLU A 17 -0.86 -12.50 2.68
N TYR A 18 -1.41 -11.61 1.83
CA TYR A 18 -0.90 -10.24 1.71
C TYR A 18 -0.86 -9.53 3.07
N ALA A 19 -1.97 -9.59 3.82
CA ALA A 19 -2.04 -8.95 5.13
C ALA A 19 -1.06 -9.59 6.14
N ALA A 20 -0.81 -10.90 6.04
CA ALA A 20 0.18 -11.59 6.84
C ALA A 20 1.61 -11.11 6.52
N GLY A 21 1.94 -10.91 5.24
CA GLY A 21 3.23 -10.36 4.82
C GLY A 21 3.45 -8.94 5.28
N TYR A 22 2.45 -8.09 5.13
CA TYR A 22 2.47 -6.71 5.61
C TYR A 22 2.73 -6.65 7.13
N ARG A 23 2.00 -7.44 7.92
CA ARG A 23 2.21 -7.51 9.38
C ARG A 23 3.59 -8.06 9.75
N ALA A 24 4.09 -9.03 9.00
CA ALA A 24 5.40 -9.62 9.25
C ALA A 24 6.52 -8.57 9.16
N ARG A 25 6.45 -7.67 8.18
CA ARG A 25 7.42 -6.58 8.08
C ARG A 25 7.37 -5.63 9.28
N LEU A 26 6.16 -5.29 9.74
CA LEU A 26 5.97 -4.42 10.91
C LEU A 26 6.51 -5.04 12.20
N THR A 27 6.53 -6.37 12.30
CA THR A 27 7.11 -7.11 13.42
C THR A 27 8.57 -7.51 13.21
N ALA A 28 9.23 -6.91 12.21
CA ALA A 28 10.64 -7.13 11.86
C ALA A 28 10.98 -8.59 11.48
N ILE A 29 10.01 -9.35 10.97
CA ILE A 29 10.25 -10.64 10.34
C ILE A 29 10.83 -10.38 8.95
N PRO A 30 11.98 -10.97 8.58
CA PRO A 30 12.59 -10.76 7.26
C PRO A 30 11.79 -11.47 6.16
N ASP A 31 11.91 -10.95 4.93
CA ASP A 31 11.52 -11.69 3.72
C ASP A 31 12.35 -12.99 3.58
N PHE A 32 11.79 -13.98 2.87
CA PHE A 32 12.47 -15.22 2.52
C PHE A 32 12.01 -15.72 1.14
N GLU A 33 12.95 -16.29 0.39
CA GLU A 33 12.75 -16.66 -1.03
C GLU A 33 11.61 -17.68 -1.26
N GLY A 34 11.33 -18.53 -0.27
CA GLY A 34 10.26 -19.52 -0.32
C GLY A 34 8.87 -18.99 0.08
N ALA A 35 8.73 -17.70 0.36
CA ALA A 35 7.46 -17.11 0.77
C ALA A 35 6.47 -17.07 -0.40
N HIS A 36 5.18 -17.21 -0.08
CA HIS A 36 4.13 -17.10 -1.09
C HIS A 36 4.11 -15.68 -1.69
N LEU A 37 3.80 -15.57 -2.98
CA LEU A 37 3.93 -14.30 -3.71
C LEU A 37 3.06 -13.19 -3.09
N CYS A 38 1.82 -13.50 -2.70
CA CYS A 38 0.93 -12.54 -2.01
C CYS A 38 1.54 -12.01 -0.71
N TRP A 39 2.15 -12.90 0.08
CA TRP A 39 2.85 -12.53 1.31
C TRP A 39 4.05 -11.61 1.02
N ARG A 40 4.87 -11.92 0.02
CA ARG A 40 6.03 -11.09 -0.36
C ARG A 40 5.61 -9.70 -0.81
N VAL A 41 4.57 -9.60 -1.63
CA VAL A 41 4.01 -8.30 -2.04
C VAL A 41 3.55 -7.48 -0.83
N GLY A 42 2.87 -8.11 0.13
CA GLY A 42 2.48 -7.42 1.37
C GLY A 42 3.67 -6.95 2.20
N TRP A 43 4.74 -7.75 2.27
CA TRP A 43 5.97 -7.40 2.95
C TRP A 43 6.70 -6.24 2.27
N GLU A 44 6.84 -6.27 0.94
CA GLU A 44 7.50 -5.25 0.12
C GLU A 44 6.77 -3.90 0.19
N ASP A 45 5.43 -3.91 0.16
CA ASP A 45 4.61 -2.70 0.36
C ASP A 45 4.84 -2.09 1.75
N ALA A 46 4.90 -2.93 2.81
CA ALA A 46 5.18 -2.46 4.16
C ALA A 46 6.59 -1.88 4.30
N ASP A 47 7.59 -2.50 3.67
CA ASP A 47 8.97 -2.03 3.73
C ASP A 47 9.10 -0.67 3.03
N THR A 48 8.49 -0.54 1.86
CA THR A 48 8.42 0.72 1.12
C THR A 48 7.76 1.81 1.97
N GLU A 49 6.58 1.55 2.55
CA GLU A 49 5.90 2.52 3.42
C GLU A 49 6.77 2.96 4.61
N MET A 50 7.46 2.03 5.26
CA MET A 50 8.32 2.33 6.41
C MET A 50 9.55 3.15 6.03
N LEU A 51 10.23 2.79 4.94
CA LEU A 51 11.42 3.50 4.45
C LEU A 51 11.07 4.92 4.03
N GLU A 52 9.95 5.08 3.32
CA GLU A 52 9.50 6.36 2.83
C GLU A 52 9.04 7.28 3.95
N LEU A 53 8.30 6.75 4.93
CA LEU A 53 7.91 7.50 6.11
C LEU A 53 9.13 7.93 6.95
N ALA A 54 10.13 7.06 7.10
CA ALA A 54 11.36 7.39 7.81
C ALA A 54 12.13 8.50 7.10
N ARG A 55 12.26 8.42 5.76
CA ARG A 55 12.93 9.44 4.94
C ARG A 55 12.23 10.79 5.05
N HIS A 56 10.90 10.81 4.96
CA HIS A 56 10.08 12.02 5.13
C HIS A 56 10.28 12.66 6.50
N ASN A 57 10.15 11.87 7.57
CA ASN A 57 10.31 12.37 8.94
C ASN A 57 11.73 12.93 9.18
N GLN A 58 12.75 12.31 8.60
CA GLN A 58 14.11 12.80 8.67
C GLN A 58 14.27 14.16 7.95
N ALA A 59 13.72 14.31 6.75
CA ALA A 59 13.79 15.57 6.01
C ALA A 59 13.11 16.71 6.77
N ILE A 60 11.93 16.47 7.35
CA ILE A 60 11.24 17.42 8.23
C ILE A 60 12.11 17.79 9.44
N ALA A 61 12.68 16.79 10.13
CA ALA A 61 13.51 17.03 11.31
C ALA A 61 14.76 17.86 10.99
N GLU A 62 15.31 17.72 9.79
CA GLU A 62 16.47 18.46 9.31
C GLU A 62 16.12 19.80 8.65
N GLY A 63 14.82 20.15 8.56
CA GLY A 63 14.35 21.38 7.92
C GLY A 63 14.62 21.42 6.41
N ARG A 64 14.76 20.26 5.76
CA ARG A 64 14.96 20.14 4.32
C ARG A 64 13.63 20.04 3.61
N GLU A 65 13.56 20.61 2.41
CA GLU A 65 12.49 20.31 1.47
C GLU A 65 12.63 18.85 1.04
N ASP A 66 11.53 18.10 1.09
CA ASP A 66 11.51 16.71 0.62
C ASP A 66 10.85 16.59 -0.75
N GLY A 67 11.33 15.63 -1.53
CA GLY A 67 10.65 15.16 -2.72
C GLY A 67 9.48 14.24 -2.37
N TYR A 68 8.81 14.45 -1.23
CA TYR A 68 7.81 13.52 -0.74
C TYR A 68 6.61 13.43 -1.68
N SER A 69 6.40 14.42 -2.57
CA SER A 69 5.38 14.34 -3.63
C SER A 69 5.51 13.09 -4.51
N ASP A 70 6.74 12.69 -4.85
CA ASP A 70 6.98 11.59 -5.78
C ASP A 70 6.62 10.24 -5.16
N THR A 71 6.83 10.12 -3.85
CA THR A 71 6.51 8.92 -3.08
C THR A 71 5.11 8.97 -2.46
N TRP A 72 4.56 10.17 -2.25
CA TRP A 72 3.16 10.37 -1.89
C TRP A 72 2.26 9.81 -2.97
N GLY A 73 2.52 10.13 -4.24
CA GLY A 73 1.75 9.59 -5.36
C GLY A 73 1.77 8.07 -5.43
N LEU A 74 2.93 7.45 -5.20
CA LEU A 74 3.05 5.98 -5.19
C LEU A 74 2.26 5.34 -4.03
N LEU A 75 2.35 5.90 -2.83
CA LEU A 75 1.62 5.39 -1.67
C LEU A 75 0.11 5.63 -1.79
N PHE A 76 -0.29 6.74 -2.42
CA PHE A 76 -1.66 7.05 -2.75
C PHE A 76 -2.24 6.04 -3.75
N ASP A 77 -1.55 5.79 -4.86
CA ASP A 77 -1.91 4.77 -5.85
C ASP A 77 -2.06 3.39 -5.18
N ALA A 78 -1.11 3.01 -4.31
CA ALA A 78 -1.16 1.75 -3.57
C ALA A 78 -2.39 1.63 -2.65
N GLY A 79 -2.84 2.75 -2.07
CA GLY A 79 -4.09 2.84 -1.31
C GLY A 79 -5.33 2.53 -2.16
N GLY A 80 -5.38 3.09 -3.37
CA GLY A 80 -6.46 2.84 -4.32
C GLY A 80 -6.46 1.39 -4.82
N ASP A 81 -5.29 0.88 -5.20
CA ASP A 81 -5.12 -0.51 -5.63
C ASP A 81 -5.53 -1.50 -4.52
N ALA A 82 -5.15 -1.21 -3.27
CA ALA A 82 -5.56 -2.00 -2.12
C ALA A 82 -7.09 -2.06 -2.00
N ARG A 83 -7.79 -0.95 -2.25
CA ARG A 83 -9.25 -0.93 -2.22
C ARG A 83 -9.87 -1.77 -3.34
N VAL A 84 -9.36 -1.66 -4.57
CA VAL A 84 -9.81 -2.44 -5.72
C VAL A 84 -9.66 -3.95 -5.46
N ASN A 85 -8.58 -4.33 -4.78
CA ASN A 85 -8.28 -5.73 -4.44
C ASN A 85 -8.92 -6.20 -3.12
N GLY A 86 -9.85 -5.43 -2.55
CA GLY A 86 -10.64 -5.83 -1.38
C GLY A 86 -9.86 -5.89 -0.07
N ILE A 87 -8.74 -5.15 0.03
CA ILE A 87 -7.94 -5.04 1.25
C ILE A 87 -8.69 -4.14 2.26
N PRO A 88 -8.88 -4.59 3.51
CA PRO A 88 -9.57 -3.81 4.54
C PRO A 88 -8.78 -2.54 4.90
N PHE A 89 -9.49 -1.56 5.48
CA PHE A 89 -8.86 -0.35 5.99
C PHE A 89 -7.93 -0.73 7.16
N ALA A 90 -6.76 -0.11 7.20
CA ALA A 90 -5.74 -0.36 8.21
C ALA A 90 -5.24 0.97 8.79
N GLN A 91 -5.27 1.11 10.12
CA GLN A 91 -4.92 2.35 10.82
C GLN A 91 -3.40 2.58 10.87
N GLU A 92 -2.64 1.51 10.76
CA GLU A 92 -1.19 1.48 10.74
C GLU A 92 -0.58 1.98 9.42
N ARG A 93 -1.40 2.13 8.36
CA ARG A 93 -0.94 2.60 7.04
C ARG A 93 -0.59 4.08 7.05
N THR A 94 0.26 4.48 6.10
CA THR A 94 0.61 5.89 5.87
C THR A 94 -0.60 6.75 5.51
N ALA A 95 -0.50 8.06 5.75
CA ALA A 95 -1.53 9.03 5.35
C ALA A 95 -1.87 8.97 3.85
N PRO A 96 -0.90 9.02 2.90
CA PRO A 96 -1.18 8.92 1.47
C PRO A 96 -1.95 7.65 1.09
N TRP A 97 -1.59 6.49 1.67
CA TRP A 97 -2.32 5.24 1.43
C TRP A 97 -3.78 5.34 1.86
N LYS A 98 -4.05 5.92 3.03
CA LYS A 98 -5.43 6.09 3.52
C LYS A 98 -6.23 7.00 2.61
N GLU A 99 -5.63 8.08 2.13
CA GLU A 99 -6.27 9.04 1.23
C GLU A 99 -6.62 8.41 -0.13
N GLY A 100 -5.68 7.72 -0.79
CA GLY A 100 -5.97 7.07 -2.07
C GLY A 100 -7.02 5.95 -1.97
N ARG A 101 -7.04 5.25 -0.83
CA ARG A 101 -8.10 4.29 -0.52
C ARG A 101 -9.47 4.96 -0.39
N ILE A 102 -9.55 6.07 0.34
CA ILE A 102 -10.80 6.84 0.55
C ILE A 102 -11.29 7.42 -0.77
N GLU A 103 -10.39 7.97 -1.60
CA GLU A 103 -10.75 8.47 -2.92
C GLU A 103 -11.35 7.36 -3.78
N THR A 104 -10.74 6.17 -3.77
CA THR A 104 -11.27 5.02 -4.51
C THR A 104 -12.64 4.57 -3.96
N ASP A 105 -12.84 4.60 -2.64
CA ASP A 105 -14.15 4.35 -2.02
C ASP A 105 -15.22 5.35 -2.51
N ILE A 106 -14.87 6.63 -2.61
CA ILE A 106 -15.75 7.69 -3.15
C ILE A 106 -16.07 7.40 -4.61
N ASN A 107 -15.06 7.15 -5.45
CA ASN A 107 -15.24 6.92 -6.89
C ASN A 107 -16.10 5.68 -7.17
N LEU A 108 -15.89 4.58 -6.42
CA LEU A 108 -16.73 3.39 -6.52
C LEU A 108 -18.18 3.65 -6.05
N GLY A 109 -18.37 4.52 -5.05
CA GLY A 109 -19.69 4.96 -4.60
C GLY A 109 -20.40 5.89 -5.60
N VAL A 110 -19.65 6.75 -6.30
CA VAL A 110 -20.16 7.63 -7.37
C VAL A 110 -20.59 6.82 -8.58
N HIS A 111 -19.82 5.80 -8.98
CA HIS A 111 -20.21 4.88 -10.05
C HIS A 111 -21.41 4.00 -9.70
N GLY A 112 -21.74 3.81 -8.42
CA GLY A 112 -22.97 3.13 -7.98
C GLY A 112 -24.23 3.98 -8.06
N LEU A 113 -24.11 5.29 -8.32
CA LEU A 113 -25.24 6.23 -8.40
C LEU A 113 -25.60 6.66 -9.83
N GLU A 114 -24.74 6.36 -10.82
CA GLU A 114 -25.00 6.68 -12.23
C GLU A 114 -25.87 5.61 -12.96
N GLU A 115 -26.26 4.52 -12.28
CA GLU A 115 -27.15 3.48 -12.81
C GLU A 115 -28.61 3.54 -12.28
N GLN A 116 -29.17 4.73 -12.02
CA GLN A 116 -30.61 4.90 -11.72
C GLN A 116 -31.37 5.72 -12.76
#